data_AF-A0A7S2S8T1-F1
#
_entry.id   AF-A0A7S2S8T1-F1
#
_cell.length_a   1.000
_cell.length_b   1.000
_cell.length_c   1.000
_cell.angle_alpha   90.00
_cell.angle_beta   90.00
_cell.angle_gamma   90.00
#
_symmetry.space_group_name_H-M   'P 1'
#
loop_
_entity.id
_entity.type
_entity.pdbx_description
1 polymer ?
#
loop_
_entity_poly.entity_id
_entity_poly.type
_entity_poly.pdbx_seq_one_letter_code
_entity_poly.pdbx_strand_id
1 'polypeptide(L)'
;ENAEQGLVTVDIPLQPTPFMTPAPIMTPVAAPSPCKGSQCASVPKQLKFIFTGGPCSDNYNSQTTTTCTGSAPITFPAKVKISSGDGTVILEGTVQSQGTEVVIGDGVNSVPSSVSVIIMDNAGATVQNLEFNVDCTTTPLFAGYTFGAMRLFEFTDANGTAAGCK
;
A
#
# COMPACT_ATOMS: atom_id res chain seq x y z
N GLU A 1 -6.64 18.89 -79.73
CA GLU A 1 -5.51 18.27 -78.99
C GLU A 1 -5.94 18.14 -77.54
N ASN A 2 -6.23 16.91 -77.08
CA ASN A 2 -6.66 16.63 -75.70
C ASN A 2 -5.46 16.00 -74.98
N ALA A 3 -4.96 16.65 -73.92
CA ALA A 3 -3.89 16.14 -73.09
C ALA A 3 -4.49 15.48 -71.84
N GLU A 4 -4.42 14.15 -71.82
CA GLU A 4 -4.77 13.29 -70.70
C GLU A 4 -3.59 13.29 -69.69
N GLN A 5 -3.82 13.74 -68.46
CA GLN A 5 -2.81 13.66 -67.40
C GLN A 5 -2.95 12.32 -66.67
N GLY A 6 -1.96 11.45 -66.85
CA GLY A 6 -1.83 10.18 -66.15
C GLY A 6 -1.44 10.38 -64.68
N LEU A 7 -2.27 9.84 -63.79
CA LEU A 7 -2.03 9.75 -62.35
C LEU A 7 -1.05 8.61 -62.06
N VAL A 8 0.16 8.95 -61.61
CA VAL A 8 1.17 7.97 -61.17
C VAL A 8 0.84 7.54 -59.73
N THR A 9 0.47 6.27 -59.55
CA THR A 9 0.29 5.66 -58.23
C THR A 9 1.64 5.17 -57.72
N VAL A 10 2.11 5.73 -56.59
CA VAL A 10 3.32 5.26 -55.90
C VAL A 10 2.88 4.21 -54.88
N ASP A 11 3.16 2.94 -55.18
CA ASP A 11 3.02 1.83 -54.25
C ASP A 11 4.11 1.93 -53.17
N ILE A 12 3.73 2.37 -51.97
CA ILE A 12 4.59 2.32 -50.78
C ILE A 12 4.36 0.96 -50.14
N PRO A 13 5.39 0.08 -50.04
CA PRO A 13 5.23 -1.19 -49.34
C PRO A 13 4.95 -0.90 -47.86
N LEU A 14 3.77 -1.31 -47.39
CA LEU A 14 3.40 -1.31 -45.99
C LEU A 14 4.43 -2.14 -45.22
N GLN A 15 5.29 -1.47 -44.45
CA GLN A 15 6.17 -2.15 -43.52
C GLN A 15 5.32 -2.87 -42.48
N PRO A 16 5.61 -4.15 -42.16
CA PRO A 16 4.92 -4.86 -41.09
C PRO A 16 5.19 -4.14 -39.77
N THR A 17 4.11 -3.75 -39.10
CA THR A 17 4.18 -3.18 -37.75
C THR A 17 4.87 -4.18 -36.82
N PRO A 18 5.81 -3.73 -35.96
CA PRO A 18 6.37 -4.61 -34.94
C PRO A 18 5.24 -5.05 -34.02
N PHE A 19 5.06 -6.36 -33.90
CA PHE A 19 4.16 -6.98 -32.92
C PHE A 19 4.53 -6.43 -31.54
N MET A 20 3.69 -5.55 -30.99
CA MET A 20 3.74 -5.19 -29.59
C MET A 20 3.43 -6.45 -28.79
N THR A 21 4.43 -7.03 -28.15
CA THR A 21 4.23 -8.07 -27.14
C THR A 21 3.26 -7.52 -26.10
N PRO A 22 2.09 -8.14 -25.87
CA PRO A 22 1.18 -7.67 -24.84
C PRO A 22 1.93 -7.63 -23.51
N ALA A 23 1.80 -6.52 -22.78
CA ALA A 23 2.32 -6.40 -21.43
C ALA A 23 1.85 -7.61 -20.62
N PRO A 24 2.70 -8.22 -19.79
CA PRO A 24 2.29 -9.34 -18.97
C PRO A 24 1.06 -8.91 -18.17
N ILE A 25 -0.03 -9.64 -18.37
CA ILE A 25 -1.23 -9.50 -17.55
C ILE A 25 -0.77 -9.88 -16.15
N MET A 26 -0.45 -8.88 -15.32
CA MET A 26 -0.24 -9.09 -13.89
C MET A 26 -1.56 -9.62 -13.38
N THR A 27 -1.63 -10.94 -13.20
CA THR A 27 -2.74 -11.58 -12.51
C THR A 27 -2.94 -10.82 -11.21
N PRO A 28 -4.15 -10.33 -10.89
CA PRO A 28 -4.41 -9.74 -9.59
C PRO A 28 -3.96 -10.77 -8.56
N VAL A 29 -2.92 -10.43 -7.80
CA VAL A 29 -2.51 -11.23 -6.65
C VAL A 29 -3.76 -11.32 -5.81
N ALA A 30 -4.31 -12.54 -5.67
CA ALA A 30 -5.51 -12.77 -4.90
C ALA A 30 -5.31 -12.08 -3.55
N ALA A 31 -6.20 -11.13 -3.23
CA ALA A 31 -6.18 -10.47 -1.94
C ALA A 31 -6.11 -11.58 -0.89
N PRO A 32 -5.05 -11.63 -0.06
CA PRO A 32 -4.89 -12.70 0.90
C PRO A 32 -6.16 -12.74 1.75
N SER A 33 -6.79 -13.91 1.83
CA SER A 33 -8.08 -14.09 2.50
C SER A 33 -8.04 -13.41 3.87
N PRO A 34 -9.11 -12.71 4.29
CA PRO A 34 -9.14 -12.10 5.61
C PRO A 34 -9.01 -13.21 6.64
N CYS A 35 -7.79 -13.37 7.13
CA CYS A 35 -7.50 -14.20 8.27
C CYS A 35 -8.37 -13.67 9.40
N LYS A 36 -9.03 -14.58 10.11
CA LYS A 36 -9.76 -14.25 11.35
C LYS A 36 -8.70 -13.94 12.41
N GLY A 37 -8.02 -12.81 12.25
CA GLY A 37 -6.82 -12.48 12.97
C GLY A 37 -7.11 -12.26 14.44
N SER A 38 -6.08 -12.44 15.26
CA SER A 38 -6.13 -12.09 16.67
C SER A 38 -6.48 -10.61 16.82
N GLN A 39 -7.40 -10.29 17.74
CA GLN A 39 -7.61 -8.91 18.19
C GLN A 39 -6.53 -8.57 19.20
N CYS A 40 -5.97 -7.37 19.13
CA CYS A 40 -5.16 -6.89 20.25
C CYS A 40 -6.07 -6.56 21.45
N ALA A 41 -5.63 -6.95 22.66
CA ALA A 41 -6.35 -6.69 23.91
C ALA A 41 -5.94 -5.37 24.57
N SER A 42 -4.77 -4.84 24.19
CA SER A 42 -4.15 -3.64 24.75
C SER A 42 -3.27 -2.98 23.70
N VAL A 43 -2.87 -1.73 23.94
CA VAL A 43 -1.93 -1.01 23.07
C VAL A 43 -0.69 -1.90 22.81
N PRO A 44 -0.37 -2.20 21.55
CA PRO A 44 0.73 -3.09 21.21
C PRO A 44 2.07 -2.38 21.35
N LYS A 45 3.14 -3.16 21.56
CA LYS A 45 4.53 -2.67 21.57
C LYS A 45 5.19 -2.69 20.20
N GLN A 46 4.62 -3.45 19.27
CA GLN A 46 5.08 -3.51 17.89
C GLN A 46 3.92 -3.89 16.97
N LEU A 47 3.95 -3.37 15.76
CA LEU A 47 3.07 -3.73 14.66
C LEU A 47 3.93 -4.07 13.45
N LYS A 48 3.56 -5.11 12.73
CA LYS A 48 4.21 -5.50 11.48
C LYS A 48 3.18 -5.52 10.37
N PHE A 49 3.47 -4.73 9.34
CA PHE A 49 2.64 -4.59 8.16
C PHE A 49 3.34 -5.17 6.95
N ILE A 50 2.57 -5.75 6.04
CA ILE A 50 3.02 -5.97 4.67
C ILE A 50 2.55 -4.78 3.83
N PHE A 51 3.49 -4.19 3.09
CA PHE A 51 3.19 -3.16 2.11
C PHE A 51 2.60 -3.81 0.85
N THR A 52 1.29 -3.63 0.63
CA THR A 52 0.56 -4.19 -0.49
C THR A 52 0.58 -3.27 -1.72
N GLY A 53 0.76 -1.96 -1.52
CA GLY A 53 0.66 -0.97 -2.61
C GLY A 53 -0.77 -0.71 -3.11
N GLY A 54 -1.79 -1.24 -2.42
CA GLY A 54 -3.20 -1.11 -2.78
C GLY A 54 -3.80 0.30 -2.58
N PRO A 55 -4.91 0.61 -3.27
CA PRO A 55 -5.64 1.87 -3.08
C PRO A 55 -6.35 1.95 -1.72
N CYS A 56 -6.78 3.16 -1.34
CA CYS A 56 -7.62 3.36 -0.16
C CYS A 56 -8.99 2.67 -0.26
N SER A 57 -9.46 2.32 -1.46
CA SER A 57 -10.68 1.50 -1.63
C SER A 57 -10.54 0.08 -1.10
N ASP A 58 -9.31 -0.41 -0.93
CA ASP A 58 -9.03 -1.74 -0.37
C ASP A 58 -8.99 -1.72 1.16
N ASN A 59 -9.26 -0.56 1.77
CA ASN A 59 -9.35 -0.41 3.21
C ASN A 59 -10.40 -1.38 3.79
N TYR A 60 -9.94 -2.30 4.62
CA TYR A 60 -10.75 -3.34 5.24
C TYR A 60 -10.42 -3.39 6.73
N ASN A 61 -11.25 -2.69 7.52
CA ASN A 61 -11.19 -2.69 8.97
C ASN A 61 -12.55 -2.25 9.54
N SER A 62 -12.70 -2.36 10.86
CA SER A 62 -13.93 -1.98 11.58
C SER A 62 -13.80 -0.67 12.36
N GLN A 63 -12.75 0.13 12.12
CA GLN A 63 -12.51 1.36 12.89
C GLN A 63 -13.31 2.51 12.29
N THR A 64 -13.97 3.30 13.14
CA THR A 64 -14.78 4.44 12.70
C THR A 64 -13.95 5.70 12.42
N THR A 65 -12.73 5.78 12.94
CA THR A 65 -11.85 6.95 12.86
C THR A 65 -10.68 6.75 11.90
N THR A 66 -10.62 5.62 11.19
CA THR A 66 -9.57 5.43 10.18
C THR A 66 -9.83 6.33 8.99
N THR A 67 -8.80 7.03 8.52
CA THR A 67 -8.83 7.80 7.29
C THR A 67 -7.82 7.22 6.31
N CYS A 68 -8.18 7.19 5.03
CA CYS A 68 -7.25 6.89 3.95
C CYS A 68 -7.62 7.77 2.76
N THR A 69 -6.64 8.53 2.28
CA THR A 69 -6.79 9.40 1.11
C THR A 69 -5.64 9.16 0.14
N GLY A 70 -5.87 9.46 -1.13
CA GLY A 70 -4.91 9.22 -2.20
C GLY A 70 -5.29 8.03 -3.07
N SER A 71 -4.48 7.82 -4.11
CA SER A 71 -4.80 6.91 -5.22
C SER A 71 -3.66 5.93 -5.44
N ALA A 72 -4.00 4.67 -5.72
CA ALA A 72 -3.08 3.73 -6.33
C ALA A 72 -3.08 3.94 -7.88
N PRO A 73 -2.11 3.39 -8.63
CA PRO A 73 -1.01 2.52 -8.21
C PRO A 73 0.15 3.28 -7.57
N ILE A 74 0.69 2.74 -6.47
CA ILE A 74 1.95 3.22 -5.89
C ILE A 74 3.10 2.68 -6.74
N THR A 75 3.92 3.58 -7.27
CA THR A 75 5.13 3.23 -8.01
C THR A 75 6.30 3.01 -7.05
N PHE A 76 7.12 2.00 -7.31
CA PHE A 76 8.30 1.69 -6.52
C PHE A 76 9.59 2.27 -7.13
N PRO A 77 10.59 2.65 -6.33
CA PRO A 77 10.56 2.68 -4.87
C PRO A 77 9.63 3.78 -4.34
N ALA A 78 8.96 3.53 -3.21
CA ALA A 78 8.13 4.50 -2.53
C ALA A 78 8.75 4.86 -1.18
N LYS A 79 8.65 6.12 -0.79
CA LYS A 79 9.08 6.59 0.53
C LYS A 79 7.91 6.50 1.49
N VAL A 80 8.17 6.03 2.70
CA VAL A 80 7.16 5.91 3.76
C VAL A 80 7.62 6.72 4.95
N LYS A 81 6.74 7.58 5.45
CA LYS A 81 6.92 8.33 6.68
C LYS A 81 5.79 7.95 7.63
N ILE A 82 6.13 7.55 8.84
CA ILE A 82 5.20 7.13 9.87
C ILE A 82 5.41 8.04 11.08
N SER A 83 4.33 8.62 11.56
CA SER A 83 4.31 9.52 12.70
C SER A 83 3.23 9.11 13.69
N SER A 84 3.36 9.53 14.95
CA SER A 84 2.25 9.55 15.90
C SER A 84 1.22 10.60 15.53
N GLY A 85 0.02 10.51 16.13
CA GLY A 85 -1.06 11.48 15.93
C GLY A 85 -0.72 12.94 16.32
N ASP A 86 0.34 13.17 17.09
CA ASP A 86 0.88 14.52 17.39
C ASP A 86 1.91 15.02 16.36
N GLY A 87 2.22 14.21 15.34
CA GLY A 87 3.18 14.52 14.28
C GLY A 87 4.62 14.05 14.54
N THR A 88 4.94 13.52 15.73
CA THR A 88 6.29 13.01 16.03
C THR A 88 6.64 11.87 15.09
N VAL A 89 7.75 11.97 14.37
CA VAL A 89 8.20 10.96 13.41
C VAL A 89 8.69 9.72 14.15
N ILE A 90 8.12 8.56 13.82
CA ILE A 90 8.46 7.24 14.36
C ILE A 90 9.41 6.52 13.40
N LEU A 91 9.12 6.58 12.10
CA LEU A 91 9.89 5.89 11.06
C LEU A 91 9.89 6.71 9.77
N GLU A 92 11.04 6.79 9.11
CA GLU A 92 11.15 7.18 7.72
C GLU A 92 11.96 6.12 6.98
N GLY A 93 11.48 5.69 5.81
CA GLY A 93 12.09 4.58 5.08
C GLY A 93 11.68 4.55 3.60
N THR A 94 12.22 3.57 2.89
CA THR A 94 11.90 3.31 1.47
C THR A 94 11.46 1.86 1.32
N VAL A 95 10.29 1.65 0.72
CA VAL A 95 9.81 0.33 0.30
C VAL A 95 10.18 0.10 -1.15
N GLN A 96 10.84 -1.02 -1.43
CA GLN A 96 11.41 -1.33 -2.75
C GLN A 96 10.44 -2.10 -3.64
N SER A 97 9.50 -2.82 -3.04
CA SER A 97 8.50 -3.61 -3.76
C SER A 97 7.27 -3.87 -2.90
N GLN A 98 6.21 -4.37 -3.54
CA GLN A 98 5.12 -5.04 -2.82
C GLN A 98 5.68 -6.20 -1.98
N GLY A 99 5.07 -6.48 -0.84
CA GLY A 99 5.53 -7.51 0.09
C GLY A 99 6.56 -7.03 1.11
N THR A 100 7.07 -5.79 0.99
CA THR A 100 8.02 -5.23 1.97
C THR A 100 7.38 -5.18 3.35
N GLU A 101 8.08 -5.72 4.36
CA GLU A 101 7.67 -5.61 5.75
C GLU A 101 7.97 -4.20 6.29
N VAL A 102 6.98 -3.60 6.95
CA VAL A 102 7.09 -2.32 7.64
C VAL A 102 6.78 -2.55 9.11
N VAL A 103 7.76 -2.25 9.96
CA VAL A 103 7.67 -2.46 11.40
C VAL A 103 7.52 -1.12 12.11
N ILE A 104 6.48 -0.98 12.93
CA ILE A 104 6.23 0.18 13.79
C ILE A 104 6.40 -0.27 15.25
N GLY A 105 7.24 0.44 16.00
CA GLY A 105 7.55 0.12 17.40
C GLY A 105 8.76 -0.80 17.57
N ASP A 106 9.33 -0.78 18.77
CA ASP A 106 10.57 -1.45 19.13
C ASP A 106 10.34 -2.80 19.84
N GLY A 107 9.10 -3.18 20.11
CA GLY A 107 8.75 -4.39 20.86
C GLY A 107 8.95 -4.26 22.37
N VAL A 108 9.37 -3.10 22.88
CA VAL A 108 9.62 -2.83 24.29
C VAL A 108 8.64 -1.77 24.81
N ASN A 109 8.54 -0.64 24.13
CA ASN A 109 7.68 0.48 24.44
C ASN A 109 6.37 0.38 23.65
N SER A 110 5.28 0.89 24.23
CA SER A 110 3.99 0.93 23.53
C SER A 110 4.05 1.84 22.30
N VAL A 111 3.44 1.39 21.21
CA VAL A 111 3.23 2.21 20.01
C VAL A 111 2.27 3.35 20.37
N PRO A 112 2.45 4.57 19.82
CA PRO A 112 1.49 5.65 20.00
C PRO A 112 0.08 5.25 19.56
N SER A 113 -0.94 5.57 20.37
CA SER A 113 -2.32 5.12 20.15
C SER A 113 -2.95 5.56 18.83
N SER A 114 -2.41 6.60 18.20
CA SER A 114 -2.80 7.10 16.88
C SER A 114 -1.56 7.17 16.00
N VAL A 115 -1.68 6.63 14.78
CA VAL A 115 -0.59 6.53 13.82
C VAL A 115 -1.03 7.18 12.50
N SER A 116 -0.17 8.03 11.95
CA SER A 116 -0.30 8.59 10.60
C SER A 116 0.79 8.01 9.71
N VAL A 117 0.44 7.64 8.48
CA VAL A 117 1.36 7.12 7.47
C VAL A 117 1.21 7.94 6.21
N ILE A 118 2.31 8.52 5.75
CA ILE A 118 2.42 9.22 4.47
C ILE A 118 3.27 8.36 3.55
N ILE A 119 2.71 8.01 2.40
CA ILE A 119 3.41 7.33 1.31
C ILE A 119 3.65 8.34 0.21
N MET A 120 4.90 8.42 -0.23
CA MET A 120 5.34 9.31 -1.31
C MET A 120 5.96 8.50 -2.44
N ASP A 121 5.83 9.00 -3.66
CA ASP A 121 6.60 8.48 -4.79
C ASP A 121 8.10 8.78 -4.65
N ASN A 122 8.90 8.32 -5.62
CA ASN A 122 10.34 8.55 -5.61
C ASN A 122 10.70 10.06 -5.73
N ALA A 123 9.85 10.85 -6.40
CA ALA A 123 10.00 12.30 -6.53
C ALA A 123 9.65 13.06 -5.23
N GLY A 124 9.01 12.40 -4.27
CA GLY A 124 8.62 12.97 -2.98
C GLY A 124 7.20 13.53 -2.95
N ALA A 125 6.38 13.28 -3.97
CA ALA A 125 4.98 13.67 -3.97
C ALA A 125 4.16 12.67 -3.15
N THR A 126 3.31 13.17 -2.24
CA THR A 126 2.38 12.33 -1.48
C THR A 126 1.39 11.64 -2.41
N VAL A 127 1.39 10.31 -2.40
CA VAL A 127 0.47 9.48 -3.17
C VAL A 127 -0.64 8.87 -2.31
N GLN A 128 -0.38 8.69 -1.01
CA GLN A 128 -1.38 8.20 -0.07
C GLN A 128 -1.09 8.71 1.34
N ASN A 129 -2.15 9.04 2.08
CA ASN A 129 -2.09 9.39 3.50
C ASN A 129 -3.09 8.52 4.25
N LEU A 130 -2.66 7.91 5.35
CA LEU A 130 -3.44 7.00 6.18
C LEU A 130 -3.37 7.43 7.63
N GLU A 131 -4.47 7.31 8.35
CA GLU A 131 -4.51 7.48 9.80
C GLU A 131 -5.35 6.38 10.41
N PHE A 132 -4.84 5.75 11.47
CA PHE A 132 -5.55 4.68 12.18
C PHE A 132 -5.19 4.68 13.67
N ASN A 133 -6.05 4.05 14.47
CA ASN A 133 -5.83 3.90 15.91
C ASN A 133 -5.36 2.50 16.26
N VAL A 134 -4.50 2.42 17.27
CA VAL A 134 -3.89 1.19 17.80
C VAL A 134 -4.14 1.05 19.30
N ASP A 135 -5.10 1.80 19.84
CA ASP A 135 -5.45 1.79 21.26
C ASP A 135 -5.97 0.42 21.75
N CYS A 136 -6.53 -0.39 20.82
CA CYS A 136 -7.11 -1.72 21.02
C CYS A 136 -8.27 -1.84 22.03
N THR A 137 -8.48 -0.82 22.85
CA THR A 137 -9.41 -0.80 23.98
C THR A 137 -10.73 -0.16 23.59
N THR A 138 -10.65 0.96 22.86
CA THR A 138 -11.79 1.71 22.34
C THR A 138 -12.00 1.44 20.86
N THR A 139 -10.92 1.16 20.14
CA THR A 139 -10.91 0.92 18.70
C THR A 139 -10.31 -0.47 18.43
N PRO A 140 -11.14 -1.46 18.09
CA PRO A 140 -10.64 -2.79 17.79
C PRO A 140 -9.64 -2.79 16.63
N LEU A 141 -8.52 -3.46 16.82
CA LEU A 141 -7.51 -3.68 15.79
C LEU A 141 -7.21 -5.19 15.74
N PHE A 142 -7.32 -5.76 14.54
CA PHE A 142 -7.13 -7.18 14.29
C PHE A 142 -6.02 -7.39 13.27
N ALA A 143 -5.26 -8.46 13.43
CA ALA A 143 -4.41 -8.93 12.34
C ALA A 143 -5.28 -9.23 11.09
N GLY A 144 -4.76 -8.90 9.92
CA GLY A 144 -5.48 -8.94 8.65
C GLY A 144 -6.16 -7.62 8.26
N TYR A 145 -6.26 -6.65 9.17
CA TYR A 145 -6.79 -5.34 8.82
C TYR A 145 -5.92 -4.67 7.77
N THR A 146 -6.60 -4.12 6.76
CA THR A 146 -5.97 -3.40 5.65
C THR A 146 -6.32 -1.93 5.78
N PHE A 147 -5.27 -1.12 5.72
CA PHE A 147 -5.30 0.33 5.72
C PHE A 147 -4.63 0.75 4.41
N GLY A 148 -5.43 1.00 3.37
CA GLY A 148 -4.94 1.30 2.01
C GLY A 148 -3.82 0.37 1.55
N ALA A 149 -2.63 0.91 1.36
CA ALA A 149 -1.45 0.18 0.90
C ALA A 149 -0.74 -0.68 1.95
N MET A 150 -1.26 -0.76 3.18
CA MET A 150 -0.65 -1.50 4.28
C MET A 150 -1.63 -2.50 4.85
N ARG A 151 -1.17 -3.73 5.07
CA ARG A 151 -1.95 -4.77 5.75
C ARG A 151 -1.25 -5.23 7.01
N LEU A 152 -1.89 -5.08 8.15
CA LEU A 152 -1.38 -5.58 9.43
C LEU A 152 -1.39 -7.10 9.37
N PHE A 153 -0.25 -7.76 9.63
CA PHE A 153 -0.20 -9.22 9.69
C PHE A 153 0.21 -9.74 11.06
N GLU A 154 0.94 -8.96 11.86
CA GLU A 154 1.36 -9.37 13.21
C GLU A 154 1.45 -8.14 14.12
N PHE A 155 1.17 -8.32 15.39
CA PHE A 155 1.47 -7.35 16.44
C PHE A 155 2.02 -8.06 17.68
N THR A 156 2.78 -7.32 18.48
CA THR A 156 3.29 -7.75 19.78
C THR A 156 2.50 -7.04 20.87
N ASP A 157 1.83 -7.79 21.74
CA ASP A 157 0.99 -7.24 22.80
C ASP A 157 1.82 -6.58 23.95
N ALA A 158 1.13 -6.05 24.96
CA ALA A 158 1.79 -5.42 26.10
C ALA A 158 2.68 -6.38 26.92
N ASN A 159 2.40 -7.69 26.85
CA ASN A 159 3.18 -8.74 27.52
C ASN A 159 4.38 -9.22 26.70
N GLY A 160 4.54 -8.72 25.47
CA GLY A 160 5.60 -9.19 24.55
C GLY A 160 5.21 -10.43 23.74
N THR A 161 3.93 -10.82 23.74
CA THR A 161 3.44 -11.97 22.97
C THR A 161 3.05 -11.52 21.57
N ALA A 162 3.63 -12.16 20.55
CA ALA A 162 3.27 -11.94 19.16
C ALA A 162 1.98 -12.68 18.79
N ALA A 163 1.07 -11.99 18.13
CA ALA A 163 -0.17 -12.55 17.59
C ALA A 163 -0.41 -12.01 16.17
N GLY A 164 -0.89 -12.85 15.27
CA GLY A 164 -0.94 -12.49 13.86
C GLY A 164 -1.65 -13.49 12.95
N CYS A 165 -1.64 -13.16 11.66
CA CYS A 165 -2.03 -14.02 10.57
C CYS A 165 -0.78 -14.64 9.95
N LYS A 166 -0.61 -15.95 10.12
CA LYS A 166 0.40 -16.73 9.38
C LYS A 166 -0.16 -17.22 8.06
#